data_AF-A0A963G7P1-F1
#
_entry.id   AF-A0A963G7P1-F1
#
_cell.length_a   1.000
_cell.length_b   1.000
_cell.length_c   1.000
_cell.angle_alpha   90.00
_cell.angle_beta   90.00
_cell.angle_gamma   90.00
#
_symmetry.space_group_name_H-M   'P 1'
#
loop_
_entity.id
_entity.type
_entity.pdbx_description
1 polymer ?
#
loop_
_entity_poly.entity_id
_entity_poly.type
_entity_poly.pdbx_seq_one_letter_code
_entity_poly.pdbx_strand_id
1 'polypeptide(L)'
;MDKRSAWAAERIGVLAKECPEALELARLLSPAVRLESALIRTFRLELLPGSGPWIESKLWFSPLVKSRNPASILLHQAVVEYLRAELTDLWRDRKQRSRLRTARMLMAEVHKNLSPALLLEEQVVWAAVAGDLDEIDRELAPAVKALLHSSDRPGLVSWAGQALARLPGAAFETDAGQA
;
A
#
# COMPACT_ATOMS: atom_id res chain seq x y z
N MET A 1 22.39 -0.50 4.95
CA MET A 1 20.99 -0.47 5.43
C MET A 1 20.81 0.82 6.23
N ASP A 2 19.93 1.73 5.80
CA ASP A 2 19.65 2.99 6.54
C ASP A 2 19.03 2.68 7.91
N LYS A 3 19.20 3.57 8.89
CA LYS A 3 18.62 3.47 10.24
C LYS A 3 17.11 3.22 10.20
N ARG A 4 16.40 3.83 9.23
CA ARG A 4 14.96 3.63 9.02
C ARG A 4 14.61 2.20 8.61
N SER A 5 15.35 1.62 7.67
CA SER A 5 15.15 0.24 7.22
C SER A 5 15.49 -0.77 8.32
N ALA A 6 16.56 -0.52 9.09
CA ALA A 6 16.92 -1.36 10.22
C ALA A 6 15.83 -1.35 11.33
N TRP A 7 15.30 -0.18 11.65
CA TRP A 7 14.17 -0.04 12.58
C TRP A 7 12.92 -0.77 12.08
N ALA A 8 12.57 -0.64 10.80
CA ALA A 8 11.41 -1.32 10.22
C ALA A 8 11.56 -2.84 10.30
N ALA A 9 12.72 -3.38 9.89
CA ALA A 9 13.01 -4.81 9.97
C ALA A 9 12.92 -5.34 11.40
N GLU A 10 13.41 -4.59 12.39
CA GLU A 10 13.32 -4.96 13.81
C GLU A 10 11.86 -5.05 14.27
N ARG A 11 11.03 -4.03 13.98
CA ARG A 11 9.61 -4.00 14.38
C ARG A 11 8.80 -5.08 13.68
N ILE A 12 9.08 -5.33 12.39
CA ILE A 12 8.49 -6.43 11.62
C ILE A 12 8.88 -7.77 12.25
N GLY A 13 10.14 -7.96 12.62
CA GLY A 13 10.63 -9.17 13.27
C GLY A 13 10.00 -9.43 14.64
N VAL A 14 9.64 -8.39 15.39
CA VAL A 14 8.86 -8.53 16.63
C VAL A 14 7.46 -9.06 16.33
N LEU A 15 6.73 -8.43 15.40
CA LEU A 15 5.38 -8.88 15.06
C LEU A 15 5.39 -10.29 14.44
N ALA A 16 6.38 -10.62 13.62
CA ALA A 16 6.55 -11.95 13.03
C ALA A 16 6.63 -13.07 14.09
N LYS A 17 7.30 -12.79 15.21
CA LYS A 17 7.44 -13.75 16.32
C LYS A 17 6.19 -13.84 17.18
N GLU A 18 5.51 -12.71 17.41
CA GLU A 18 4.32 -12.66 18.27
C GLU A 18 3.04 -13.13 17.56
N CYS A 19 2.88 -12.77 16.29
CA CYS A 19 1.68 -13.02 15.50
C CYS A 19 2.01 -12.96 14.00
N PRO A 20 2.50 -14.08 13.41
CA PRO A 20 2.83 -14.12 11.98
C PRO A 20 1.62 -13.85 11.08
N GLU A 21 0.41 -14.19 11.50
CA GLU A 21 -0.83 -13.93 10.74
C GLU A 21 -1.17 -12.44 10.68
N ALA A 22 -0.91 -11.66 11.75
CA ALA A 22 -1.08 -10.21 11.71
C ALA A 22 -0.03 -9.54 10.83
N LEU A 23 1.19 -10.07 10.78
CA LEU A 23 2.21 -9.60 9.84
C LEU A 23 1.79 -9.91 8.40
N GLU A 24 1.28 -11.10 8.12
CA GLU A 24 0.79 -11.46 6.79
C GLU A 24 -0.37 -10.54 6.36
N LEU A 25 -1.29 -10.23 7.27
CA LEU A 25 -2.34 -9.27 7.03
C LEU A 25 -1.76 -7.87 6.73
N ALA A 26 -0.79 -7.40 7.51
CA ALA A 26 -0.12 -6.12 7.27
C ALA A 26 0.58 -6.07 5.90
N ARG A 27 1.21 -7.18 5.51
CA ARG A 27 1.90 -7.32 4.22
C ARG A 27 0.94 -7.15 3.06
N LEU A 28 -0.15 -7.92 3.05
CA LEU A 28 -1.19 -7.86 2.01
C LEU A 28 -1.85 -6.49 1.92
N LEU A 29 -1.96 -5.79 3.05
CA LEU A 29 -2.56 -4.46 3.17
C LEU A 29 -1.59 -3.31 2.85
N SER A 30 -0.28 -3.55 2.79
CA SER A 30 0.73 -2.49 2.55
C SER A 30 0.55 -1.66 1.27
N PRO A 31 -0.16 -2.12 0.22
CA PRO A 31 -0.46 -1.27 -0.92
C PRO A 31 -1.47 -0.15 -0.65
N ALA A 32 -2.32 -0.30 0.37
CA ALA A 32 -3.39 0.64 0.63
C ALA A 32 -2.88 2.01 1.10
N VAL A 33 -3.60 3.09 0.77
CA VAL A 33 -3.27 4.45 1.23
C VAL A 33 -3.61 4.66 2.71
N ARG A 34 -4.58 3.90 3.23
CA ARG A 34 -4.99 3.88 4.63
C ARG A 34 -5.65 2.54 4.93
N LEU A 35 -5.66 2.15 6.21
CA LEU A 35 -6.19 0.86 6.64
C LEU A 35 -7.42 1.03 7.54
N GLU A 36 -8.61 1.01 6.95
CA GLU A 36 -9.88 1.01 7.67
C GLU A 36 -10.20 -0.37 8.25
N SER A 37 -10.99 -0.39 9.33
CA SER A 37 -11.48 -1.65 9.93
C SER A 37 -12.20 -2.54 8.92
N ALA A 38 -12.96 -1.95 7.98
CA ALA A 38 -13.66 -2.69 6.94
C ALA A 38 -12.70 -3.39 5.96
N LEU A 39 -11.62 -2.69 5.55
CA LEU A 39 -10.58 -3.26 4.69
C LEU A 39 -9.84 -4.38 5.40
N ILE A 40 -9.37 -4.12 6.64
CA ILE A 40 -8.68 -5.08 7.49
C ILE A 40 -9.50 -6.35 7.66
N ARG A 41 -10.79 -6.21 8.00
CA ARG A 41 -11.70 -7.33 8.19
C ARG A 41 -11.94 -8.11 6.91
N THR A 42 -12.14 -7.41 5.78
CA THR A 42 -12.34 -8.05 4.48
C THR A 42 -11.13 -8.89 4.10
N PHE A 43 -9.93 -8.34 4.25
CA PHE A 43 -8.68 -9.06 3.96
C PHE A 43 -8.51 -10.28 4.86
N ARG A 44 -8.80 -10.17 6.17
CA ARG A 44 -8.75 -11.34 7.05
C ARG A 44 -9.73 -12.41 6.58
N LEU A 45 -11.00 -12.06 6.34
CA LEU A 45 -12.04 -13.04 6.00
C LEU A 45 -11.73 -13.75 4.68
N GLU A 46 -11.28 -13.02 3.66
CA GLU A 46 -11.11 -13.56 2.31
C GLU A 46 -9.72 -14.17 2.07
N LEU A 47 -8.66 -13.63 2.67
CA LEU A 47 -7.27 -14.03 2.38
C LEU A 47 -6.59 -14.77 3.54
N LEU A 48 -7.18 -14.75 4.73
CA LEU A 48 -6.74 -15.48 5.92
C LEU A 48 -7.93 -16.14 6.66
N PRO A 49 -8.77 -16.96 5.98
CA PRO A 49 -10.03 -17.46 6.54
C PRO A 49 -9.87 -18.30 7.82
N GLY A 50 -8.70 -18.92 8.03
CA GLY A 50 -8.37 -19.65 9.27
C GLY A 50 -7.98 -18.78 10.45
N SER A 51 -7.83 -17.46 10.27
CA SER A 51 -7.41 -16.54 11.31
C SER A 51 -8.59 -15.96 12.10
N GLY A 52 -8.44 -15.93 13.42
CA GLY A 52 -9.42 -15.31 14.31
C GLY A 52 -9.40 -13.77 14.24
N PRO A 53 -10.47 -13.09 14.67
CA PRO A 53 -10.56 -11.63 14.64
C PRO A 53 -9.50 -10.93 15.50
N TRP A 54 -8.89 -11.65 16.44
CA TRP A 54 -7.80 -11.13 17.28
C TRP A 54 -6.59 -10.65 16.49
N ILE A 55 -6.36 -11.15 15.25
CA ILE A 55 -5.26 -10.66 14.40
C ILE A 55 -5.47 -9.22 13.94
N GLU A 56 -6.73 -8.79 13.77
CA GLU A 56 -7.08 -7.41 13.40
C GLU A 56 -6.62 -6.48 14.53
N SER A 57 -6.94 -6.84 15.78
CA SER A 57 -6.48 -6.12 16.97
C SER A 57 -4.96 -6.15 17.09
N LYS A 58 -4.30 -7.29 16.86
CA LYS A 58 -2.83 -7.37 16.89
C LYS A 58 -2.19 -6.41 15.92
N LEU A 59 -2.69 -6.32 14.69
CA LEU A 59 -2.23 -5.34 13.71
C LEU A 59 -2.49 -3.90 14.17
N TRP A 60 -3.72 -3.61 14.61
CA TRP A 60 -4.16 -2.28 15.03
C TRP A 60 -3.34 -1.67 16.16
N PHE A 61 -2.90 -2.51 17.09
CA PHE A 61 -2.10 -2.12 18.25
C PHE A 61 -0.61 -2.43 18.08
N SER A 62 -0.18 -2.86 16.88
CA SER A 62 1.22 -3.23 16.64
C SER A 62 2.15 -2.01 16.57
N PRO A 63 3.44 -2.20 16.83
CA PRO A 63 4.47 -1.18 16.60
C PRO A 63 4.65 -0.76 15.13
N LEU A 64 3.96 -1.41 14.18
CA LEU A 64 3.98 -1.04 12.76
C LEU A 64 3.11 0.19 12.47
N VAL A 65 2.18 0.51 13.36
CA VAL A 65 1.23 1.61 13.22
C VAL A 65 1.86 2.94 13.63
N LYS A 66 1.94 3.87 12.69
CA LYS A 66 2.39 5.26 12.90
C LYS A 66 1.34 6.11 13.61
N SER A 67 0.09 5.97 13.19
CA SER A 67 -1.02 6.73 13.76
C SER A 67 -2.31 5.94 13.62
N ARG A 68 -3.23 6.15 14.55
CA ARG A 68 -4.55 5.53 14.55
C ARG A 68 -5.61 6.54 14.96
N ASN A 69 -6.78 6.38 14.38
CA ASN A 69 -8.03 6.98 14.82
C ASN A 69 -9.09 5.88 14.91
N PRO A 70 -10.31 6.14 15.40
CA PRO A 70 -11.33 5.09 15.53
C PRO A 70 -11.73 4.39 14.24
N ALA A 71 -11.50 5.01 13.07
CA ALA A 71 -11.92 4.49 11.77
C ALA A 71 -10.78 3.83 10.97
N SER A 72 -9.51 4.18 11.24
CA SER A 72 -8.37 3.74 10.44
C SER A 72 -7.03 3.81 11.16
N ILE A 73 -6.07 3.04 10.65
CA ILE A 73 -4.66 3.08 11.02
C ILE A 73 -3.80 3.44 9.80
N LEU A 74 -2.65 4.06 10.04
CA LEU A 74 -1.59 4.28 9.06
C LEU A 74 -0.33 3.57 9.53
N LEU A 75 0.31 2.82 8.64
CA LEU A 75 1.58 2.18 8.94
C LEU A 75 2.74 3.18 8.80
N HIS A 76 3.85 2.90 9.46
CA HIS A 76 5.09 3.64 9.24
C HIS A 76 5.58 3.45 7.80
N GLN A 77 6.01 4.54 7.16
CA GLN A 77 6.47 4.54 5.77
C GLN A 77 7.58 3.50 5.52
N ALA A 78 8.58 3.44 6.40
CA ALA A 78 9.68 2.48 6.30
C ALA A 78 9.21 1.01 6.42
N VAL A 79 8.11 0.76 7.14
CA VAL A 79 7.48 -0.57 7.21
C VAL A 79 6.75 -0.88 5.91
N VAL A 80 5.98 0.08 5.38
CA VAL A 80 5.26 -0.07 4.12
C VAL A 80 6.22 -0.38 2.96
N GLU A 81 7.32 0.36 2.86
CA GLU A 81 8.36 0.14 1.85
C GLU A 81 8.95 -1.27 1.95
N TYR A 82 9.26 -1.72 3.17
CA TYR A 82 9.77 -3.07 3.40
C TYR A 82 8.76 -4.15 3.00
N LEU A 83 7.49 -4.01 3.41
CA LEU A 83 6.44 -4.97 3.10
C LEU A 83 6.10 -5.02 1.61
N ARG A 84 6.15 -3.88 0.91
CA ARG A 84 5.97 -3.81 -0.56
C ARG A 84 7.11 -4.47 -1.32
N ALA A 85 8.35 -4.37 -0.82
CA ALA A 85 9.48 -5.12 -1.36
C ALA A 85 9.25 -6.64 -1.21
N GLU A 86 8.81 -7.11 -0.03
CA GLU A 86 8.45 -8.52 0.15
C GLU A 86 7.29 -8.95 -0.77
N LEU A 87 6.27 -8.11 -0.94
CA LEU A 87 5.17 -8.38 -1.88
C LEU A 87 5.66 -8.50 -3.33
N THR A 88 6.65 -7.72 -3.73
CA THR A 88 7.25 -7.78 -5.07
C THR A 88 7.89 -9.15 -5.31
N ASP A 89 8.62 -9.66 -4.33
CA ASP A 89 9.21 -11.01 -4.41
C ASP A 89 8.14 -12.09 -4.42
N LEU A 90 7.08 -11.95 -3.62
CA LEU A 90 5.94 -12.86 -3.65
C LEU A 90 5.18 -12.82 -4.99
N TRP A 91 5.06 -11.67 -5.64
CA TRP A 91 4.40 -11.53 -6.94
C TRP A 91 5.13 -12.30 -8.05
N ARG A 92 6.45 -12.44 -7.93
CA ARG A 92 7.28 -13.24 -8.85
C ARG A 92 6.98 -14.73 -8.72
N ASP A 93 6.60 -15.21 -7.53
CA ASP A 93 6.14 -16.59 -7.33
C ASP A 93 4.74 -16.79 -7.96
N ARG A 94 4.67 -17.66 -8.98
CA ARG A 94 3.42 -18.00 -9.67
C ARG A 94 2.33 -18.54 -8.73
N LYS A 95 2.71 -19.24 -7.65
CA LYS A 95 1.74 -19.79 -6.69
C LYS A 95 1.08 -18.71 -5.85
N GLN A 96 1.82 -17.65 -5.52
CA GLN A 96 1.33 -16.54 -4.70
C GLN A 96 0.64 -15.46 -5.53
N ARG A 97 1.01 -15.32 -6.82
CA ARG A 97 0.47 -14.29 -7.71
C ARG A 97 -1.05 -14.30 -7.80
N SER A 98 -1.71 -15.48 -7.81
CA SER A 98 -3.17 -15.55 -7.83
C SER A 98 -3.78 -14.92 -6.57
N ARG A 99 -3.23 -15.23 -5.39
CA ARG A 99 -3.64 -14.66 -4.11
C ARG A 99 -3.45 -13.15 -4.07
N LEU A 100 -2.33 -12.65 -4.59
CA LEU A 100 -2.05 -11.21 -4.62
C LEU A 100 -2.96 -10.46 -5.62
N ARG A 101 -3.32 -11.08 -6.75
CA ARG A 101 -4.36 -10.54 -7.64
C ARG A 101 -5.71 -10.44 -6.93
N THR A 102 -6.10 -11.46 -6.16
CA THR A 102 -7.30 -11.39 -5.32
C THR A 102 -7.21 -10.25 -4.31
N ALA A 103 -6.07 -10.08 -3.64
CA ALA A 103 -5.86 -8.96 -2.72
C ALA A 103 -6.04 -7.59 -3.40
N ARG A 104 -5.45 -7.41 -4.60
CA ARG A 104 -5.63 -6.20 -5.41
C ARG A 104 -7.09 -5.93 -5.75
N MET A 105 -7.84 -6.96 -6.17
CA MET A 105 -9.26 -6.82 -6.50
C MET A 105 -10.12 -6.49 -5.28
N LEU A 106 -9.87 -7.15 -4.13
CA LEU A 106 -10.60 -6.90 -2.89
C LEU A 106 -10.37 -5.46 -2.39
N MET A 107 -9.12 -4.98 -2.46
CA MET A 107 -8.81 -3.59 -2.11
C MET A 107 -9.59 -2.62 -2.98
N ALA A 108 -9.56 -2.81 -4.30
CA ALA A 108 -10.28 -1.97 -5.26
C ALA A 108 -11.79 -1.94 -5.00
N GLU A 109 -12.39 -3.09 -4.64
CA GLU A 109 -13.83 -3.16 -4.34
C GLU A 109 -14.17 -2.43 -3.03
N VAL A 110 -13.38 -2.62 -1.97
CA VAL A 110 -13.60 -1.93 -0.69
C VAL A 110 -13.41 -0.42 -0.84
N HIS A 111 -12.44 0.00 -1.65
CA HIS A 111 -12.07 1.40 -1.85
C HIS A 111 -12.72 2.07 -3.06
N LYS A 112 -13.68 1.42 -3.76
CA LYS A 112 -14.32 1.96 -4.97
C LYS A 112 -14.93 3.36 -4.83
N ASN A 113 -15.22 3.80 -3.60
CA ASN A 113 -15.79 5.11 -3.28
C ASN A 113 -14.74 6.11 -2.72
N LEU A 114 -13.46 5.77 -2.70
CA LEU A 114 -12.39 6.73 -2.39
C LEU A 114 -12.31 7.79 -3.49
N SER A 115 -11.67 8.91 -3.18
CA SER A 115 -11.41 9.92 -4.19
C SER A 115 -10.52 9.32 -5.32
N PRO A 116 -10.70 9.78 -6.58
CA PRO A 116 -9.91 9.26 -7.70
C PRO A 116 -8.40 9.34 -7.47
N ALA A 117 -7.95 10.38 -6.76
CA ALA A 117 -6.55 10.60 -6.45
C ALA A 117 -5.96 9.54 -5.50
N LEU A 118 -6.75 9.08 -4.52
CA LEU A 118 -6.34 8.00 -3.60
C LEU A 118 -6.37 6.64 -4.28
N LEU A 119 -7.37 6.39 -5.15
CA LEU A 119 -7.43 5.18 -5.96
C LEU A 119 -6.22 5.06 -6.88
N LEU A 120 -5.81 6.17 -7.52
CA LEU A 120 -4.63 6.23 -8.35
C LEU A 120 -3.36 5.85 -7.57
N GLU A 121 -3.19 6.38 -6.35
CA GLU A 121 -2.05 6.00 -5.49
C GLU A 121 -1.99 4.48 -5.26
N GLU A 122 -3.13 3.83 -4.95
CA GLU A 122 -3.17 2.37 -4.75
C GLU A 122 -2.89 1.59 -6.04
N GLN A 123 -3.41 2.04 -7.17
CA GLN A 123 -3.18 1.42 -8.48
C GLN A 123 -1.71 1.45 -8.86
N VAL A 124 -1.06 2.61 -8.74
CA VAL A 124 0.37 2.77 -9.02
C VAL A 124 1.22 1.92 -8.08
N VAL A 125 0.85 1.84 -6.81
CA VAL A 125 1.55 0.98 -5.85
C VAL A 125 1.42 -0.50 -6.23
N TRP A 126 0.24 -0.96 -6.62
CA TRP A 126 0.05 -2.34 -7.08
C TRP A 126 0.80 -2.64 -8.38
N ALA A 127 0.84 -1.70 -9.32
CA ALA A 127 1.62 -1.83 -10.56
C ALA A 127 3.13 -1.92 -10.26
N ALA A 128 3.62 -1.12 -9.31
CA ALA A 128 5.00 -1.21 -8.85
C ALA A 128 5.31 -2.55 -8.16
N VAL A 129 4.42 -3.06 -7.29
CA VAL A 129 4.55 -4.41 -6.71
C VAL A 129 4.57 -5.49 -7.79
N ALA A 130 3.79 -5.30 -8.86
CA ALA A 130 3.76 -6.22 -9.99
C ALA A 130 5.01 -6.12 -10.89
N GLY A 131 5.80 -5.05 -10.76
CA GLY A 131 6.90 -4.72 -11.68
C GLY A 131 6.43 -4.26 -13.06
N ASP A 132 5.21 -3.74 -13.17
CA ASP A 132 4.58 -3.33 -14.43
C ASP A 132 4.75 -1.82 -14.63
N LEU A 133 5.89 -1.41 -15.17
CA LEU A 133 6.21 0.00 -15.42
C LEU A 133 5.25 0.63 -16.46
N ASP A 134 4.77 -0.15 -17.42
CA ASP A 134 3.82 0.31 -18.45
C ASP A 134 2.45 0.61 -17.83
N GLU A 135 2.01 -0.18 -16.84
CA GLU A 135 0.81 0.12 -16.06
C GLU A 135 0.99 1.37 -15.20
N ILE A 136 2.14 1.52 -14.51
CA ILE A 136 2.44 2.74 -13.74
C ILE A 136 2.33 3.99 -14.63
N ASP A 137 2.98 3.98 -15.79
CA ASP A 137 3.00 5.12 -16.69
C ASP A 137 1.60 5.47 -17.19
N ARG A 138 0.84 4.46 -17.60
CA ARG A 138 -0.54 4.61 -18.08
C ARG A 138 -1.47 5.21 -17.03
N GLU A 139 -1.33 4.80 -15.77
CA GLU A 139 -2.16 5.32 -14.67
C GLU A 139 -1.73 6.74 -14.25
N LEU A 140 -0.43 7.06 -14.25
CA LEU A 140 0.08 8.38 -13.86
C LEU A 140 -0.12 9.46 -14.93
N ALA A 141 -0.01 9.11 -16.21
CA ALA A 141 -0.01 10.08 -17.32
C ALA A 141 -1.21 11.06 -17.31
N PRO A 142 -2.47 10.65 -17.04
CA PRO A 142 -3.60 11.58 -16.95
C PRO A 142 -3.44 12.61 -15.82
N ALA A 143 -2.94 12.19 -14.66
CA ALA A 143 -2.77 13.08 -13.50
C ALA A 143 -1.65 14.09 -13.72
N VAL A 144 -0.53 13.64 -14.31
CA VAL A 144 0.61 14.51 -14.68
C VAL A 144 0.20 15.50 -15.76
N LYS A 145 -0.51 15.04 -16.80
CA LYS A 145 -1.07 15.93 -17.82
C LYS A 145 -2.00 16.97 -17.21
N ALA A 146 -2.87 16.59 -16.27
CA ALA A 146 -3.74 17.54 -15.58
C ALA A 146 -2.94 18.59 -14.79
N LEU A 147 -1.87 18.19 -14.09
CA LEU A 147 -0.96 19.10 -13.37
C LEU A 147 -0.30 20.11 -14.31
N LEU A 148 0.30 19.64 -15.41
CA LEU A 148 1.02 20.51 -16.36
C LEU A 148 0.11 21.54 -17.05
N HIS A 149 -1.17 21.21 -17.25
CA HIS A 149 -2.13 22.08 -17.94
C HIS A 149 -3.04 22.88 -16.99
N SER A 150 -2.87 22.76 -15.67
CA SER A 150 -3.66 23.52 -14.71
C SER A 150 -2.82 24.59 -14.01
N SER A 151 -2.86 25.81 -14.54
CA SER A 151 -2.15 26.97 -14.02
C SER A 151 -2.66 27.50 -12.67
N ASP A 152 -3.78 26.98 -12.14
CA ASP A 152 -4.38 27.51 -10.90
C ASP A 152 -5.28 26.50 -10.15
N ARG A 153 -4.75 25.31 -9.83
CA ARG A 153 -5.47 24.31 -9.00
C ARG A 153 -4.70 23.96 -7.71
N PRO A 154 -4.81 24.78 -6.64
CA PRO A 154 -4.11 24.57 -5.37
C PRO A 154 -4.30 23.17 -4.76
N GLY A 155 -5.50 22.59 -4.92
CA GLY A 155 -5.81 21.24 -4.42
C GLY A 155 -5.03 20.13 -5.12
N LEU A 156 -4.73 20.29 -6.41
CA LEU A 156 -3.99 19.31 -7.19
C LEU A 156 -2.48 19.36 -6.85
N VAL A 157 -1.95 20.57 -6.65
CA VAL A 157 -0.56 20.78 -6.19
C VAL A 157 -0.36 20.21 -4.78
N SER A 158 -1.30 20.46 -3.87
CA SER A 158 -1.27 19.91 -2.50
C SER A 158 -1.34 18.38 -2.50
N TRP A 159 -2.22 17.79 -3.33
CA TRP A 159 -2.26 16.34 -3.51
C TRP A 159 -0.92 15.80 -4.04
N ALA A 160 -0.36 16.41 -5.10
CA ALA A 160 0.90 15.97 -5.68
C ALA A 160 2.01 15.92 -4.62
N GLY A 161 2.17 16.97 -3.80
CA GLY A 161 3.15 16.99 -2.72
C GLY A 161 2.98 15.84 -1.71
N GLN A 162 1.75 15.45 -1.40
CA GLN A 162 1.47 14.34 -0.48
C GLN A 162 1.64 12.96 -1.15
N ALA A 163 1.21 12.82 -2.41
CA ALA A 163 1.32 11.60 -3.18
C ALA A 163 2.80 11.26 -3.44
N LEU A 164 3.62 12.25 -3.79
CA LEU A 164 5.07 12.08 -4.00
C LEU A 164 5.78 11.44 -2.80
N ALA A 165 5.34 11.74 -1.58
CA ALA A 165 5.93 11.15 -0.36
C ALA A 165 5.52 9.68 -0.12
N ARG A 166 4.50 9.17 -0.82
CA ARG A 166 3.91 7.83 -0.62
C ARG A 166 4.05 6.90 -1.82
N LEU A 167 4.25 7.45 -3.01
CA LEU A 167 4.44 6.70 -4.24
C LEU A 167 5.76 5.90 -4.19
N PRO A 168 5.78 4.69 -4.78
CA PRO A 168 6.97 3.87 -4.84
C PRO A 168 8.03 4.50 -5.75
N GLY A 169 9.31 4.19 -5.52
CA GLY A 169 10.42 4.67 -6.35
C GLY A 169 10.23 4.45 -7.85
N ALA A 170 9.65 3.30 -8.23
CA ALA A 170 9.33 2.94 -9.61
C ALA A 170 8.41 3.95 -10.32
N ALA A 171 7.58 4.71 -9.59
CA ALA A 171 6.77 5.77 -10.16
C ALA A 171 7.60 6.90 -10.77
N PHE A 172 8.83 7.11 -10.31
CA PHE A 172 9.75 8.14 -10.80
C PHE A 172 10.65 7.65 -11.94
N GLU A 173 10.57 6.37 -12.29
CA GLU A 173 11.33 5.76 -13.36
C GLU A 173 10.60 5.78 -14.71
N THR A 174 9.30 6.11 -14.72
CA THR A 174 8.49 6.18 -15.94
C THR A 174 8.52 7.57 -16.58
N ASP A 175 8.12 7.67 -17.85
CA ASP A 175 8.06 8.94 -18.60
C ASP A 175 7.14 9.95 -17.89
N ALA A 176 5.97 9.50 -17.43
CA ALA A 176 5.05 10.32 -16.64
C ALA A 176 5.67 10.82 -15.32
N GLY A 177 6.51 10.01 -14.66
CA GLY A 177 7.17 10.38 -13.41
C GLY A 177 8.29 11.42 -13.55
N GLN A 178 8.81 11.60 -14.77
CA GLN A 178 9.93 12.50 -15.08
C GLN A 178 9.51 13.82 -15.72
N ALA A 179 8.24 13.95 -16.12
CA ALA A 179 7.67 15.12 -16.79
C ALA A 179 7.29 16.26 -15.82
#